data_AF-A0A2H6BD71-F1
#
_entry.id   AF-A0A2H6BD71-F1
#
_cell.length_a   1.000
_cell.length_b   1.000
_cell.length_c   1.000
_cell.angle_alpha   90.00
_cell.angle_beta   90.00
_cell.angle_gamma   90.00
#
_symmetry.space_group_name_H-M   'P 1'
#
loop_
_entity.id
_entity.type
_entity.pdbx_description
1 polymer ?
#
loop_
_entity_poly.entity_id
_entity_poly.type
_entity_poly.pdbx_seq_one_letter_code
_entity_poly.pdbx_strand_id
1 'polypeptide(L)'
;MEFKLWHPWLNRVPRIRRQFADALDGDDPLLHNETASVGVLAGAATRIGYLALAEYSSQKRGSGRGRPYRRGRCDLWISTPGGDRSWSFEVKQILCRGGIREATLEDAPAPASKDAKAVNAFGADRHYGALLFTAAEGHRLDPVTVLRKLPDGPSPSASKTNDSRLG
;
A
#
# COMPACT_ATOMS: atom_id res chain seq x y z
N MET A 1 13.04 8.57 -4.01
CA MET A 1 13.91 7.61 -3.33
C MET A 1 13.24 6.24 -3.20
N GLU A 2 12.06 6.14 -2.57
CA GLU A 2 11.29 4.88 -2.42
C GLU A 2 10.97 4.16 -3.74
N PHE A 3 10.66 4.91 -4.81
CA PHE A 3 10.35 4.32 -6.11
C PHE A 3 11.42 3.35 -6.61
N LYS A 4 12.71 3.60 -6.33
CA LYS A 4 13.79 2.68 -6.73
C LYS A 4 13.68 1.32 -6.03
N LEU A 5 13.19 1.30 -4.80
CA LEU A 5 12.97 0.08 -4.02
C LEU A 5 11.66 -0.62 -4.42
N TRP A 6 10.65 0.13 -4.83
CA TRP A 6 9.37 -0.43 -5.27
C TRP A 6 9.41 -0.92 -6.71
N HIS A 7 10.26 -0.33 -7.55
CA HIS A 7 10.28 -0.63 -8.98
C HIS A 7 10.48 -2.13 -9.30
N PRO A 8 11.45 -2.84 -8.69
CA PRO A 8 11.59 -4.28 -8.92
C PRO A 8 10.35 -5.09 -8.49
N TRP A 9 9.70 -4.67 -7.40
CA TRP A 9 8.48 -5.29 -6.88
C TRP A 9 7.29 -5.07 -7.83
N LEU A 10 7.01 -3.82 -8.21
CA LEU A 10 5.89 -3.48 -9.07
C LEU A 10 6.06 -4.09 -10.48
N ASN A 11 7.28 -4.13 -11.00
CA ASN A 11 7.57 -4.81 -12.28
C ASN A 11 7.29 -6.32 -12.24
N ARG A 12 7.16 -6.91 -11.05
CA ARG A 12 6.83 -8.34 -10.91
C ARG A 12 5.33 -8.61 -11.02
N VAL A 13 4.48 -7.62 -10.78
CA VAL A 13 3.02 -7.74 -10.74
C VAL A 13 2.43 -8.36 -12.02
N PRO A 14 2.78 -7.93 -13.25
CA PRO A 14 2.21 -8.52 -14.47
C PRO A 14 2.46 -10.02 -14.60
N ARG A 15 3.62 -10.50 -14.11
CA ARG A 15 3.93 -11.94 -14.15
C ARG A 15 3.10 -12.72 -13.13
N ILE A 16 2.89 -12.20 -11.93
CA ILE A 16 2.05 -12.86 -10.91
C ILE A 16 0.59 -12.87 -11.36
N ARG A 17 0.09 -11.77 -11.92
CA ARG A 17 -1.25 -11.68 -12.52
C ARG A 17 -1.44 -12.74 -13.61
N ARG A 18 -0.49 -12.88 -14.55
CA ARG A 18 -0.54 -13.94 -15.57
C ARG A 18 -0.55 -15.35 -14.97
N GLN A 19 0.31 -15.63 -13.98
CA GLN A 19 0.32 -16.94 -13.31
C GLN A 19 -1.01 -17.28 -12.63
N PHE A 20 -1.71 -16.28 -12.09
CA PHE A 20 -3.05 -16.46 -11.53
C PHE A 20 -4.06 -16.76 -12.65
N ALA A 21 -4.06 -15.97 -13.72
CA ALA A 21 -4.94 -16.17 -14.87
C ALA A 21 -4.74 -17.54 -15.53
N ASP A 22 -3.48 -17.97 -15.72
CA ASP A 22 -3.14 -19.28 -16.28
C ASP A 22 -3.67 -20.43 -15.40
N ALA A 23 -3.79 -20.22 -14.09
CA ALA A 23 -4.28 -21.22 -13.14
C ALA A 23 -5.82 -21.24 -12.99
N LEU A 24 -6.52 -20.21 -13.46
CA LEU A 24 -7.96 -20.00 -13.29
C LEU A 24 -8.64 -19.62 -14.62
N ASP A 25 -8.25 -20.29 -15.71
CA ASP A 25 -8.88 -20.20 -17.03
C ASP A 25 -9.06 -18.76 -17.55
N GLY A 26 -8.03 -17.92 -17.35
CA GLY A 26 -8.00 -16.54 -17.82
C GLY A 26 -8.56 -15.52 -16.84
N ASP A 27 -8.96 -15.92 -15.63
CA ASP A 27 -9.49 -15.00 -14.63
C ASP A 27 -8.44 -13.98 -14.13
N ASP A 28 -8.83 -12.71 -14.05
CA ASP A 28 -7.94 -11.64 -13.64
C ASP A 28 -8.17 -11.26 -12.17
N PRO A 29 -7.20 -11.50 -11.27
CA PRO A 29 -7.34 -11.18 -9.85
C PRO A 29 -7.61 -9.69 -9.60
N LEU A 30 -7.20 -8.80 -10.53
CA LEU A 30 -7.39 -7.35 -10.41
C LEU A 30 -8.80 -6.86 -10.79
N LEU A 31 -9.67 -7.75 -11.28
CA LEU A 31 -11.07 -7.46 -11.60
C LEU A 31 -12.05 -7.81 -10.47
N HIS A 32 -11.56 -8.45 -9.42
CA HIS A 32 -12.35 -8.84 -8.25
C HIS A 32 -12.39 -7.71 -7.22
N ASN A 33 -12.15 -8.04 -5.94
CA ASN A 33 -12.13 -7.09 -4.84
C ASN A 33 -10.70 -6.61 -4.51
N GLU A 34 -10.63 -5.58 -3.66
CA GLU A 34 -9.38 -4.98 -3.20
C GLU A 34 -8.43 -5.99 -2.55
N THR A 35 -8.96 -6.94 -1.76
CA THR A 35 -8.17 -7.99 -1.11
C THR A 35 -7.49 -8.92 -2.11
N ALA A 36 -8.18 -9.32 -3.18
CA ALA A 36 -7.61 -10.15 -4.24
C ALA A 36 -6.43 -9.43 -4.92
N SER A 37 -6.62 -8.16 -5.27
CA SER A 37 -5.58 -7.33 -5.88
C SER A 37 -4.37 -7.13 -4.95
N VAL A 38 -4.62 -6.88 -3.66
CA VAL A 38 -3.57 -6.76 -2.66
C VAL A 38 -2.82 -8.08 -2.47
N GLY A 39 -3.49 -9.22 -2.59
CA GLY A 39 -2.87 -10.54 -2.60
C GLY A 39 -1.85 -10.69 -3.73
N VAL A 40 -2.17 -10.22 -4.95
CA VAL A 40 -1.22 -10.19 -6.07
C VAL A 40 -0.02 -9.31 -5.78
N LEU A 41 -0.25 -8.12 -5.23
CA LEU A 41 0.82 -7.19 -4.85
C LEU A 41 1.74 -7.81 -3.78
N ALA A 42 1.18 -8.45 -2.75
CA ALA A 42 1.94 -9.14 -1.72
C ALA A 42 2.75 -10.30 -2.31
N GLY A 43 2.13 -11.13 -3.16
CA GLY A 43 2.81 -12.21 -3.86
C GLY A 43 3.97 -11.72 -4.74
N ALA A 44 3.78 -10.60 -5.44
CA ALA A 44 4.83 -9.97 -6.24
C ALA A 44 6.01 -9.50 -5.37
N ALA A 45 5.75 -8.91 -4.21
CA ALA A 45 6.79 -8.48 -3.26
C ALA A 45 7.56 -9.69 -2.72
N THR A 46 6.86 -10.72 -2.26
CA THR A 46 7.48 -11.95 -1.76
C THR A 46 8.38 -12.61 -2.80
N ARG A 47 7.99 -12.56 -4.09
CA ARG A 47 8.77 -13.15 -5.19
C ARG A 47 10.06 -12.41 -5.52
N ILE A 48 10.25 -11.19 -5.03
CA ILE A 48 11.53 -10.46 -5.13
C ILE A 48 12.33 -10.51 -3.81
N GLY A 49 11.91 -11.33 -2.84
CA GLY A 49 12.58 -11.53 -1.56
C GLY A 49 12.13 -10.57 -0.45
N TYR A 50 11.13 -9.73 -0.68
CA TYR A 50 10.58 -8.86 0.37
C TYR A 50 9.69 -9.70 1.30
N LEU A 51 9.59 -9.30 2.57
CA LEU A 51 8.56 -9.84 3.47
C LEU A 51 7.27 -9.05 3.23
N ALA A 52 6.20 -9.70 2.79
CA ALA A 52 4.93 -9.04 2.52
C ALA A 52 3.77 -9.74 3.23
N LEU A 53 2.91 -8.95 3.87
CA LEU A 53 1.74 -9.39 4.60
C LEU A 53 0.52 -8.61 4.10
N ALA A 54 -0.39 -9.30 3.41
CA ALA A 54 -1.72 -8.77 3.16
C ALA A 54 -2.53 -8.79 4.45
N GLU A 55 -3.44 -7.83 4.60
CA GLU A 55 -4.36 -7.76 5.74
C GLU A 55 -3.63 -7.74 7.11
N TYR A 56 -2.47 -7.07 7.17
CA TYR A 56 -1.63 -7.01 8.36
C TYR A 56 -2.34 -6.32 9.54
N SER A 57 -2.39 -7.03 10.67
CA SER A 57 -2.94 -6.50 11.92
C SER A 57 -2.09 -5.34 12.44
N SER A 58 -2.71 -4.19 12.64
CA SER A 58 -2.02 -2.98 13.07
C SER A 58 -2.85 -2.22 14.11
N GLN A 59 -2.32 -1.12 14.59
CA GLN A 59 -3.03 -0.20 15.45
C GLN A 59 -3.37 1.07 14.67
N LYS A 60 -4.63 1.49 14.69
CA LYS A 60 -5.10 2.73 14.05
C LYS A 60 -5.70 3.68 15.07
N ARG A 61 -5.48 4.99 14.92
CA ARG A 61 -6.25 6.00 15.68
C ARG A 61 -7.64 6.12 15.07
N GLY A 62 -8.66 6.17 15.93
CA GLY A 62 -10.00 6.54 15.49
C GLY A 62 -10.05 7.98 14.97
N SER A 63 -11.12 8.34 14.24
CA SER A 63 -11.35 9.71 13.81
C SER A 63 -11.48 10.65 15.01
N GLY A 64 -10.61 11.66 15.10
CA GLY A 64 -10.66 12.72 16.13
C GLY A 64 -9.36 12.89 16.93
N ARG A 65 -9.12 14.12 17.42
CA ARG A 65 -7.92 14.46 18.19
C ARG A 65 -7.91 13.71 19.53
N GLY A 66 -6.75 13.16 19.91
CA GLY A 66 -6.55 12.52 21.22
C GLY A 66 -7.18 11.13 21.40
N ARG A 67 -7.72 10.51 20.34
CA ARG A 67 -8.28 9.16 20.44
C ARG A 67 -7.17 8.11 20.62
N PRO A 68 -7.37 7.11 21.50
CA PRO A 68 -6.40 6.03 21.67
C PRO A 68 -6.32 5.20 20.39
N TYR A 69 -5.17 4.55 20.21
CA TYR A 69 -5.01 3.52 19.20
C TYR A 69 -5.94 2.34 19.50
N ARG A 70 -6.56 1.80 18.47
CA ARG A 70 -7.37 0.59 18.52
C ARG A 70 -6.80 -0.45 17.56
N ARG A 71 -7.07 -1.71 17.85
CA ARG A 71 -6.75 -2.80 16.91
C ARG A 71 -7.49 -2.55 15.60
N GLY A 72 -6.76 -2.65 14.51
CA GLY A 72 -7.24 -2.48 13.16
C GLY A 72 -6.32 -3.26 12.21
N ARG A 73 -6.33 -2.86 10.95
CA ARG A 73 -5.63 -3.56 9.88
C ARG A 73 -5.18 -2.58 8.83
N CYS A 74 -3.99 -2.77 8.25
CA CYS A 74 -3.64 -2.15 6.97
C CYS A 74 -3.73 -3.18 5.84
N ASP A 75 -4.03 -2.71 4.64
CA ASP A 75 -4.27 -3.62 3.52
C ASP A 75 -3.00 -4.39 3.14
N LEU A 76 -1.84 -3.74 3.16
CA LEU A 76 -0.57 -4.36 2.83
C LEU A 76 0.56 -3.83 3.70
N TRP A 77 1.39 -4.72 4.22
CA TRP A 77 2.67 -4.38 4.85
C TRP A 77 3.80 -5.07 4.11
N ILE A 78 4.90 -4.35 3.86
CA ILE A 78 6.08 -4.85 3.15
C ILE A 78 7.34 -4.42 3.88
N SER A 79 8.34 -5.29 3.92
CA SER A 79 9.69 -4.95 4.37
C SER A 79 10.76 -5.52 3.43
N THR A 80 11.87 -4.78 3.29
CA THR A 80 13.04 -5.22 2.53
C THR A 80 13.67 -6.45 3.18
N PRO A 81 14.47 -7.23 2.43
CA PRO A 81 15.26 -8.30 3.02
C PRO A 81 16.13 -7.72 4.15
N GLY A 82 16.24 -8.44 5.27
CA GLY A 82 16.99 -7.96 6.44
C GLY A 82 16.26 -6.93 7.31
N GLY A 83 15.15 -6.35 6.86
CA GLY A 83 14.30 -5.47 7.68
C GLY A 83 14.72 -4.00 7.71
N ASP A 84 15.68 -3.57 6.90
CA ASP A 84 16.21 -2.18 6.89
C ASP A 84 15.17 -1.11 6.56
N ARG A 85 14.11 -1.49 5.83
CA ARG A 85 13.03 -0.58 5.45
C ARG A 85 11.70 -1.30 5.37
N SER A 86 10.67 -0.69 5.95
CA SER A 86 9.29 -1.18 5.95
C SER A 86 8.27 -0.12 5.53
N TRP A 87 7.17 -0.60 4.95
CA TRP A 87 6.07 0.22 4.44
C TRP A 87 4.74 -0.43 4.80
N SER A 88 3.75 0.39 5.16
CA SER A 88 2.35 -0.03 5.12
C SER A 88 1.58 0.75 4.07
N PHE A 89 0.64 0.08 3.40
CA PHE A 89 -0.23 0.67 2.40
C PHE A 89 -1.69 0.45 2.81
N GLU A 90 -2.48 1.52 2.69
CA GLU A 90 -3.93 1.42 2.53
C GLU A 90 -4.21 1.57 1.04
N VAL A 91 -4.93 0.64 0.46
CA VAL A 91 -5.20 0.59 -0.98
C VAL A 91 -6.66 0.99 -1.20
N LYS A 92 -6.92 1.71 -2.28
CA LYS A 92 -8.27 1.87 -2.84
C LYS A 92 -8.26 1.34 -4.26
N GLN A 93 -9.23 0.50 -4.60
CA GLN A 93 -9.36 -0.03 -5.94
C GLN A 93 -10.46 0.67 -6.73
N ILE A 94 -10.18 1.01 -8.00
CA ILE A 94 -11.17 1.53 -8.94
C ILE A 94 -11.14 0.73 -10.25
N LEU A 95 -12.28 0.18 -10.63
CA LEU A 95 -12.48 -0.37 -11.97
C LEU A 95 -12.88 0.78 -12.90
N CYS A 96 -11.94 1.18 -13.76
CA CYS A 96 -12.16 2.24 -14.72
C CYS A 96 -13.02 1.72 -15.87
N ARG A 97 -14.28 2.11 -15.88
CA ARG A 97 -15.16 2.01 -17.05
C ARG A 97 -14.90 3.21 -17.96
N GLY A 98 -15.25 3.09 -19.25
CA GLY A 98 -15.08 4.19 -20.21
C GLY A 98 -15.64 5.52 -19.70
N GLY A 99 -14.87 6.60 -19.87
CA GLY A 99 -15.29 7.96 -19.49
C GLY A 99 -14.90 8.43 -18.08
N ILE A 100 -14.02 7.73 -17.36
CA ILE A 100 -13.50 8.25 -16.08
C ILE A 100 -12.66 9.51 -16.32
N ARG A 101 -12.88 10.54 -15.49
CA ARG A 101 -12.12 11.80 -15.58
C ARG A 101 -10.78 11.64 -14.87
N GLU A 102 -9.74 12.27 -15.38
CA GLU A 102 -8.42 12.30 -14.73
C GLU A 102 -8.52 12.81 -13.28
N ALA A 103 -9.25 13.91 -13.06
CA ALA A 103 -9.52 14.44 -11.72
C ALA A 103 -10.11 13.40 -10.75
N THR A 104 -10.95 12.48 -11.25
CA THR A 104 -11.48 11.38 -10.42
C THR A 104 -10.37 10.43 -9.96
N LEU A 105 -9.40 10.13 -10.83
CA LEU A 105 -8.23 9.31 -10.47
C LEU A 105 -7.27 10.06 -9.54
N GLU A 106 -7.18 11.38 -9.66
CA GLU A 106 -6.34 12.19 -8.78
C GLU A 106 -6.88 12.29 -7.34
N ASP A 107 -8.21 12.36 -7.20
CA ASP A 107 -8.89 12.44 -5.90
C ASP A 107 -9.09 11.07 -5.25
N ALA A 108 -9.18 10.01 -6.06
CA ALA A 108 -9.38 8.63 -5.61
C ALA A 108 -8.43 8.11 -4.51
N PRO A 109 -7.12 8.45 -4.46
CA PRO A 109 -6.25 8.00 -3.37
C PRO A 109 -6.47 8.76 -2.05
N ALA A 110 -7.27 9.84 -2.01
CA ALA A 110 -7.42 10.68 -0.82
C ALA A 110 -7.99 9.93 0.42
N PRO A 111 -9.01 9.05 0.28
CA PRO A 111 -9.48 8.22 1.40
C PRO A 111 -8.38 7.28 1.91
N ALA A 112 -7.71 6.54 1.02
CA ALA A 112 -6.61 5.64 1.38
C ALA A 112 -5.49 6.38 2.12
N SER A 113 -5.16 7.56 1.62
CA SER A 113 -4.17 8.48 2.19
C SER A 113 -4.53 8.94 3.60
N LYS A 114 -5.82 9.20 3.86
CA LYS A 114 -6.32 9.57 5.18
C LYS A 114 -6.21 8.40 6.14
N ASP A 115 -6.55 7.19 5.69
CA ASP A 115 -6.48 5.97 6.51
C ASP A 115 -5.03 5.59 6.84
N ALA A 116 -4.11 5.76 5.90
CA ALA A 116 -2.69 5.47 6.11
C ALA A 116 -2.08 6.35 7.20
N LYS A 117 -2.52 7.61 7.31
CA LYS A 117 -2.10 8.54 8.39
C LYS A 117 -2.62 8.14 9.77
N ALA A 118 -3.66 7.30 9.83
CA ALA A 118 -4.21 6.83 11.09
C ALA A 118 -3.44 5.63 11.66
N VAL A 119 -2.61 4.96 10.85
CA VAL A 119 -1.78 3.83 11.27
C VAL A 119 -0.74 4.28 12.30
N ASN A 120 -0.45 3.41 13.27
CA ASN A 120 0.58 3.64 14.27
C ASN A 120 1.96 3.78 13.59
N ALA A 121 2.65 4.88 13.88
CA ALA A 121 3.97 5.22 13.35
C ALA A 121 5.06 4.17 13.64
N PHE A 122 4.83 3.29 14.63
CA PHE A 122 5.75 2.19 14.95
C PHE A 122 5.46 0.91 14.17
N GLY A 123 4.38 0.86 13.38
CA GLY A 123 4.00 -0.32 12.59
C GLY A 123 4.79 -0.48 11.29
N ALA A 124 5.35 0.61 10.76
CA ALA A 124 6.22 0.63 9.58
C ALA A 124 7.00 1.95 9.54
N ASP A 125 8.11 2.02 8.81
CA ASP A 125 8.90 3.27 8.69
C ASP A 125 8.15 4.36 7.92
N ARG A 126 7.24 3.95 7.04
CA ARG A 126 6.45 4.82 6.16
C ARG A 126 5.06 4.23 5.91
N HIS A 127 4.09 5.12 5.76
CA HIS A 127 2.69 4.77 5.49
C HIS A 127 2.20 5.47 4.22
N TYR A 128 1.52 4.73 3.34
CA TYR A 128 1.07 5.23 2.04
C TYR A 128 -0.41 4.94 1.81
N GLY A 129 -1.11 5.91 1.23
CA GLY A 129 -2.34 5.65 0.50
C GLY A 129 -1.99 5.30 -0.95
N ALA A 130 -2.58 4.23 -1.47
CA ALA A 130 -2.34 3.75 -2.82
C ALA A 130 -3.66 3.66 -3.60
N LEU A 131 -3.61 3.97 -4.89
CA LEU A 131 -4.70 3.70 -5.83
C LEU A 131 -4.28 2.54 -6.74
N LEU A 132 -5.10 1.50 -6.78
CA LEU A 132 -5.05 0.49 -7.83
C LEU A 132 -6.20 0.77 -8.77
N PHE A 133 -5.92 0.91 -10.06
CA PHE A 133 -6.97 1.05 -11.04
C PHE A 133 -6.74 0.10 -12.21
N THR A 134 -7.83 -0.47 -12.70
CA THR A 134 -7.83 -1.40 -13.83
C THR A 134 -8.69 -0.79 -14.93
N ALA A 135 -8.14 -0.62 -16.13
CA ALA A 135 -8.92 -0.20 -17.29
C ALA A 135 -9.66 -1.40 -17.87
N ALA A 136 -10.99 -1.30 -18.03
CA ALA A 136 -11.76 -2.33 -18.75
C ALA A 136 -11.30 -2.39 -20.22
N GLU A 137 -11.08 -3.59 -20.75
CA GLU A 137 -10.48 -3.79 -22.07
C GLU A 137 -11.30 -3.20 -23.23
N GLY A 138 -10.55 -2.68 -24.20
CA GLY A 138 -10.97 -1.96 -25.40
C GLY A 138 -9.81 -1.11 -25.96
N HIS A 139 -8.91 -0.66 -25.07
CA HIS A 139 -7.65 -0.04 -25.43
C HIS A 139 -6.54 -0.59 -24.54
N ARG A 140 -5.47 -1.11 -25.15
CA ARG A 140 -4.21 -1.47 -24.48
C ARG A 140 -3.74 -0.29 -23.63
N LEU A 141 -3.89 -0.40 -22.32
CA LEU A 141 -3.06 0.30 -21.36
C LEU A 141 -2.58 -0.76 -20.37
N ASP A 142 -1.28 -1.05 -20.42
CA ASP A 142 -0.64 -1.90 -19.42
C ASP A 142 -0.98 -1.33 -18.02
N PRO A 143 -1.48 -2.15 -17.08
CA PRO A 143 -1.84 -1.64 -15.76
C PRO A 143 -0.56 -1.29 -15.00
N VAL A 144 -0.20 -0.01 -15.00
CA VAL A 144 0.84 0.53 -14.15
C VAL A 144 0.19 1.24 -12.97
N THR A 145 0.41 0.65 -11.80
CA THR A 145 0.11 1.15 -10.47
C THR A 145 0.77 2.53 -10.26
N VAL A 146 -0.02 3.59 -10.09
CA VAL A 146 0.50 4.88 -9.63
C VAL A 146 0.45 4.90 -8.10
N LEU A 147 1.53 4.47 -7.44
CA LEU A 147 1.77 4.77 -6.03
C LEU A 147 2.23 6.23 -5.91
N ARG A 148 1.31 7.18 -5.68
CA ARG A 148 1.71 8.56 -5.35
C ARG A 148 2.25 8.61 -3.91
N LYS A 149 3.51 9.02 -3.76
CA LYS A 149 4.08 9.39 -2.44
C LYS A 149 3.40 10.69 -1.98
N LEU A 150 2.69 10.67 -0.86
CA LEU A 150 2.28 11.92 -0.21
C LEU A 150 3.49 12.62 0.44
N PRO A 151 3.45 13.95 0.61
CA PRO A 151 4.46 14.68 1.38
C PRO A 151 4.63 14.04 2.76
N ASP A 152 5.89 13.95 3.20
CA ASP A 152 6.23 13.32 4.47
C ASP A 152 5.44 14.00 5.60
N GLY A 153 4.68 13.21 6.38
CA GLY A 153 4.16 13.67 7.66
C GLY A 153 5.32 14.05 8.58
N PRO A 154 5.08 14.87 9.62
CA PRO A 154 6.14 15.30 10.52
C PRO A 154 6.87 14.07 11.06
N SER A 155 8.20 14.06 10.88
CA SER A 155 9.05 13.01 11.44
C SER A 155 8.80 12.93 12.94
N PRO A 156 8.73 11.73 13.53
CA PRO A 156 8.72 11.62 14.98
C PRO A 156 10.00 12.28 15.49
N SER A 157 9.82 13.40 16.20
CA SER A 157 10.90 14.07 16.90
C SER A 157 11.60 13.05 17.77
N ALA A 158 12.92 12.90 17.58
CA ALA A 158 13.77 12.06 18.42
C ALA A 158 13.42 12.32 19.89
N SER A 159 13.05 11.26 20.63
CA SER A 159 12.82 11.39 22.06
C SER A 159 14.13 11.85 22.69
N LYS A 160 14.16 13.08 23.21
CA LYS A 160 15.21 13.52 24.11
C LYS A 160 15.13 12.63 25.34
N THR A 161 16.06 11.69 25.46
CA THR A 161 16.36 10.99 26.71
C THR A 161 16.81 12.05 27.71
N ASN A 162 15.91 12.42 28.62
CA ASN A 162 16.27 13.16 29.82
C ASN A 162 17.00 12.18 30.74
N ASP A 163 18.32 12.21 30.67
CA ASP A 163 19.20 11.61 31.64
C ASP A 163 19.23 12.53 32.87
N SER A 164 18.25 12.36 33.77
CA SER A 164 18.27 13.00 35.08
C SER A 164 19.12 12.15 36.03
N ARG A 165 20.35 12.62 36.18
CA ARG A 165 21.34 12.23 37.19
C ARG A 165 20.69 11.98 38.56
N LEU A 166 20.97 10.81 39.12
CA LEU A 166 20.88 10.55 40.55
C LEU A 166 22.00 11.33 41.23
N GLY A 167 21.61 12.28 42.08
CA GLY A 167 22.39 12.86 43.15
C GLY A 167 21.65 12.62 44.46
#